data_AF-A0A2N2GD81-F1
#
_entry.id   AF-A0A2N2GD81-F1
#
_cell.length_a   1.000
_cell.length_b   1.000
_cell.length_c   1.000
_cell.angle_alpha   90.00
_cell.angle_beta   90.00
_cell.angle_gamma   90.00
#
_symmetry.space_group_name_H-M   'P 1'
#
loop_
_entity.id
_entity.type
_entity.pdbx_description
1 polymer ?
#
loop_
_entity_poly.entity_id
_entity_poly.type
_entity_poly.pdbx_seq_one_letter_code
_entity_poly.pdbx_strand_id
1 'polypeptide(L)'
;MNMQKISCLVAFLLLLCIPAIAHAEIKTITVTQSYKMSDNETRNEVRRICVIEAGKSVLGQAAAYAGTLSAAKHHRLSPREIKVYTAAALKVKITNQEWRDQTVTTTAATDVDTHYVEKLIARIKSDASLQKQVNEQQQKKEELEQTLAVLQKKLKPASFTDAEDLRKERNAAISEIDAIEAKRMEIIEGIIKKSLDAKKRITVKMKKKDVESLFGKSDAQTYENFQPDNGKTYYVWYYGYTRIYFDGPQVVKID
;
A
#
# COMPACT_ATOMS: atom_id res chain seq x y z
N MET A 1 -34.09 -40.04 -27.53
CA MET A 1 -33.65 -38.74 -26.98
C MET A 1 -32.94 -37.99 -28.11
N ASN A 2 -33.51 -36.88 -28.59
CA ASN A 2 -33.08 -36.24 -29.86
C ASN A 2 -31.62 -35.79 -29.80
N MET A 3 -30.81 -36.24 -30.76
CA MET A 3 -29.39 -35.93 -30.89
C MET A 3 -29.13 -34.41 -30.96
N GLN A 4 -30.08 -33.64 -31.51
CA GLN A 4 -30.07 -32.17 -31.46
C GLN A 4 -30.18 -31.58 -30.04
N LYS A 5 -30.99 -32.18 -29.16
CA LYS A 5 -31.16 -31.70 -27.78
C LYS A 5 -29.89 -31.96 -26.95
N ILE A 6 -29.19 -33.07 -27.22
CA ILE A 6 -27.91 -33.39 -26.57
C ILE A 6 -26.81 -32.43 -27.07
N SER A 7 -26.78 -32.11 -28.37
CA SER A 7 -25.81 -31.16 -28.92
C SER A 7 -25.98 -29.74 -28.36
N CYS A 8 -27.22 -29.26 -28.20
CA CYS A 8 -27.47 -27.95 -27.57
C CYS A 8 -27.10 -27.94 -26.09
N LEU A 9 -27.34 -29.03 -25.36
CA LEU A 9 -26.99 -29.14 -23.94
C LEU A 9 -25.46 -29.12 -23.74
N VAL A 10 -24.71 -29.84 -24.58
CA VAL A 10 -23.24 -29.86 -24.54
C VAL A 10 -22.65 -28.50 -24.91
N ALA A 11 -23.22 -27.80 -25.90
CA ALA A 11 -22.80 -26.44 -26.25
C ALA A 11 -23.09 -25.42 -25.12
N PHE A 12 -24.22 -25.55 -24.43
CA PHE A 12 -24.55 -24.71 -23.28
C PHE A 12 -23.64 -24.99 -22.07
N LEU A 13 -23.30 -26.26 -21.84
CA LEU A 13 -22.37 -26.67 -20.77
C LEU A 13 -20.94 -26.19 -21.03
N LEU A 14 -20.50 -26.16 -22.28
CA LEU A 14 -19.20 -25.60 -22.69
C LEU A 14 -19.12 -24.07 -22.49
N LEU A 15 -20.24 -23.35 -22.62
CA LEU A 15 -20.31 -21.91 -22.35
C LEU A 15 -20.23 -21.57 -20.85
N LEU A 16 -20.68 -22.47 -19.97
CA LEU A 16 -20.54 -22.34 -18.51
C LEU A 16 -19.10 -22.61 -18.02
N CYS A 17 -18.26 -23.22 -18.86
CA CYS A 17 -16.86 -23.51 -18.57
C CYS A 17 -15.90 -22.43 -19.06
N ILE A 18 -16.36 -21.24 -19.46
CA ILE A 18 -15.46 -20.11 -19.69
C ILE A 18 -15.09 -19.57 -18.30
N PRO A 19 -13.89 -19.85 -17.76
CA PRO A 19 -13.47 -19.18 -16.54
C PRO A 19 -13.49 -17.69 -16.85
N ALA A 20 -14.31 -16.93 -16.11
CA ALA A 20 -14.19 -15.50 -16.10
C ALA A 20 -12.74 -15.20 -15.73
N ILE A 21 -11.96 -14.71 -16.70
CA ILE A 21 -10.57 -14.38 -16.48
C ILE A 21 -10.60 -13.23 -15.47
N ALA A 22 -10.44 -13.57 -14.19
CA ALA A 22 -10.34 -12.63 -13.10
C ALA A 22 -9.03 -11.87 -13.29
N HIS A 23 -9.06 -10.85 -14.14
CA HIS A 23 -7.98 -9.90 -14.26
C HIS A 23 -7.90 -9.18 -12.91
N ALA A 24 -6.71 -9.15 -12.31
CA ALA A 24 -6.44 -8.27 -11.18
C ALA A 24 -6.66 -6.83 -11.67
N GLU A 25 -7.84 -6.29 -11.40
CA GLU A 25 -8.22 -4.95 -11.84
C GLU A 25 -7.39 -3.93 -11.07
N ILE A 26 -6.53 -3.21 -11.80
CA ILE A 26 -5.84 -2.04 -11.27
C ILE A 26 -6.81 -0.87 -11.35
N LYS A 27 -7.19 -0.33 -10.20
CA LYS A 27 -8.07 0.85 -10.14
C LYS A 27 -7.27 2.09 -9.79
N THR A 28 -7.26 3.07 -10.68
CA THR A 28 -6.72 4.41 -10.35
C THR A 28 -7.77 5.21 -9.59
N ILE A 29 -7.39 5.72 -8.42
CA ILE A 29 -8.20 6.63 -7.61
C ILE A 29 -7.58 8.01 -7.70
N THR A 30 -8.40 9.00 -8.01
CA THR A 30 -7.97 10.39 -8.22
C THR A 30 -8.76 11.32 -7.32
N VAL A 31 -8.07 12.27 -6.70
CA VAL A 31 -8.66 13.31 -5.85
C VAL A 31 -8.07 14.66 -6.23
N THR A 32 -8.93 15.66 -6.37
CA THR A 32 -8.54 17.06 -6.49
C THR A 32 -8.84 17.79 -5.20
N GLN A 33 -7.86 18.53 -4.68
CA GLN A 33 -8.00 19.41 -3.52
C GLN A 33 -7.58 20.82 -3.91
N SER A 34 -8.22 21.82 -3.30
CA SER A 34 -7.87 23.22 -3.48
C SER A 34 -7.64 23.87 -2.14
N TYR A 35 -6.61 24.71 -2.07
CA TYR A 35 -6.27 25.47 -0.86
C TYR A 35 -6.08 26.94 -1.21
N LYS A 36 -6.82 27.81 -0.51
CA LYS A 36 -6.70 29.27 -0.65
C LYS A 36 -5.65 29.79 0.34
N MET A 37 -4.60 30.39 -0.21
CA MET A 37 -3.52 31.05 0.50
C MET A 37 -4.04 32.22 1.34
N SER A 38 -3.54 32.31 2.57
CA SER A 38 -3.70 33.45 3.47
C SER A 38 -2.51 34.40 3.36
N ASP A 39 -2.68 35.64 3.81
CA ASP A 39 -1.65 36.68 3.79
C ASP A 39 -0.37 36.31 4.57
N ASN A 40 -0.49 35.42 5.57
CA ASN A 40 0.62 34.95 6.40
C ASN A 40 1.37 33.74 5.82
N GLU A 41 1.02 33.28 4.62
CA GLU A 41 1.58 32.08 4.02
C GLU A 41 2.45 32.43 2.80
N THR A 42 3.30 31.50 2.39
CA THR A 42 4.00 31.57 1.09
C THR A 42 3.40 30.58 0.12
N ARG A 43 3.56 30.83 -1.18
CA ARG A 43 3.12 29.89 -2.23
C ARG A 43 3.72 28.50 -2.04
N ASN A 44 4.99 28.39 -1.65
CA ASN A 44 5.63 27.09 -1.47
C ASN A 44 5.04 26.29 -0.30
N GLU A 45 4.77 26.95 0.82
CA GLU A 45 4.12 26.34 1.99
C GLU A 45 2.72 25.83 1.62
N VAL A 46 1.93 26.67 0.95
CA VAL A 46 0.58 26.32 0.49
C VAL A 46 0.58 25.16 -0.51
N ARG A 47 1.56 25.10 -1.43
CA ARG A 47 1.71 23.94 -2.34
C ARG A 47 1.94 22.65 -1.56
N ARG A 48 2.86 22.65 -0.58
CA ARG A 48 3.17 21.45 0.23
C ARG A 48 1.98 21.00 1.06
N ILE A 49 1.28 21.95 1.68
CA ILE A 49 0.04 21.70 2.41
C ILE A 49 -1.00 21.01 1.51
N CYS A 50 -1.27 21.58 0.34
CA CYS A 50 -2.27 21.04 -0.58
C CYS A 50 -1.90 19.64 -1.08
N VAL A 51 -0.61 19.36 -1.26
CA VAL A 51 -0.08 18.01 -1.57
C VAL A 51 -0.35 17.03 -0.43
N ILE A 52 -0.09 17.42 0.82
CA ILE A 52 -0.35 16.57 1.99
C ILE A 52 -1.85 16.25 2.11
N GLU A 53 -2.72 17.26 1.97
CA GLU A 53 -4.17 17.08 2.04
C GLU A 53 -4.70 16.21 0.90
N ALA A 54 -4.24 16.43 -0.34
CA ALA A 54 -4.60 15.61 -1.48
C ALA A 54 -4.12 14.16 -1.32
N GLY A 55 -2.88 13.97 -0.84
CA GLY A 55 -2.29 12.67 -0.56
C GLY A 55 -3.04 11.90 0.52
N LYS A 56 -3.39 12.56 1.63
CA LYS A 56 -4.22 11.99 2.69
C LYS A 56 -5.58 11.53 2.15
N SER A 57 -6.22 12.38 1.35
CA SER A 57 -7.56 12.11 0.82
C SER A 57 -7.55 10.95 -0.19
N VAL A 58 -6.60 10.92 -1.12
CA VAL A 58 -6.50 9.84 -2.12
C VAL A 58 -6.16 8.49 -1.46
N LEU A 59 -5.26 8.47 -0.45
CA LEU A 59 -4.96 7.26 0.30
C LEU A 59 -6.14 6.80 1.17
N GLY A 60 -6.91 7.73 1.73
CA GLY A 60 -8.15 7.41 2.45
C GLY A 60 -9.19 6.73 1.57
N GLN A 61 -9.42 7.26 0.35
CA GLN A 61 -10.33 6.64 -0.62
C GLN A 61 -9.81 5.29 -1.11
N ALA A 62 -8.49 5.16 -1.30
CA ALA A 62 -7.87 3.89 -1.67
C ALA A 62 -7.97 2.82 -0.59
N ALA A 63 -7.78 3.19 0.68
CA ALA A 63 -8.03 2.31 1.82
C ALA A 63 -9.49 1.85 1.89
N ALA A 64 -10.45 2.76 1.68
CA ALA A 64 -11.86 2.41 1.66
C ALA A 64 -12.18 1.41 0.53
N TYR A 65 -11.65 1.65 -0.68
CA TYR A 65 -11.80 0.74 -1.81
C TYR A 65 -11.12 -0.63 -1.57
N ALA A 66 -9.89 -0.65 -1.05
CA ALA A 66 -9.23 -1.90 -0.68
C ALA A 66 -10.01 -2.66 0.40
N GLY A 67 -10.67 -1.93 1.31
CA GLY A 67 -11.53 -2.49 2.36
C GLY A 67 -12.77 -3.20 1.82
N THR A 68 -13.44 -2.66 0.80
CA THR A 68 -14.61 -3.33 0.21
C THR A 68 -14.24 -4.66 -0.45
N LEU A 69 -13.04 -4.75 -1.02
CA LEU A 69 -12.51 -5.98 -1.62
C LEU A 69 -11.97 -6.96 -0.59
N SER A 70 -11.32 -6.45 0.46
CA SER A 70 -10.77 -7.26 1.55
C SER A 70 -11.86 -7.85 2.44
N ALA A 71 -12.99 -7.16 2.64
CA ALA A 71 -14.14 -7.72 3.35
C ALA A 71 -14.71 -8.98 2.67
N ALA A 72 -14.49 -9.13 1.36
CA ALA A 72 -14.90 -10.30 0.58
C ALA A 72 -13.88 -11.46 0.58
N LYS A 73 -12.62 -11.24 1.02
CA LYS A 73 -11.54 -12.25 0.94
C LYS A 73 -10.78 -12.52 2.25
N HIS A 74 -10.70 -11.55 3.16
CA HIS A 74 -9.75 -11.53 4.27
C HIS A 74 -10.41 -11.08 5.59
N HIS A 75 -11.32 -11.89 6.14
CA HIS A 75 -12.00 -11.67 7.45
C HIS A 75 -11.05 -11.52 8.67
N ARG A 76 -9.73 -11.38 8.48
CA ARG A 76 -8.68 -11.36 9.51
C ARG A 76 -7.99 -10.00 9.67
N LEU A 77 -8.45 -8.96 8.98
CA LEU A 77 -7.94 -7.59 9.11
C LEU A 77 -9.00 -6.71 9.74
N SER A 78 -8.61 -5.98 10.79
CA SER A 78 -9.43 -4.89 11.31
C SER A 78 -9.50 -3.75 10.28
N PRO A 79 -10.57 -2.92 10.28
CA PRO A 79 -10.66 -1.74 9.43
C PRO A 79 -9.47 -0.80 9.57
N ARG A 80 -8.89 -0.72 10.78
CA ARG A 80 -7.67 0.06 11.04
C ARG A 80 -6.46 -0.53 10.32
N GLU A 81 -6.23 -1.85 10.42
CA GLU A 81 -5.12 -2.51 9.71
C GLU A 81 -5.25 -2.33 8.19
N ILE A 82 -6.45 -2.48 7.63
CA ILE A 82 -6.69 -2.24 6.19
C ILE A 82 -6.29 -0.81 5.83
N LYS A 83 -6.74 0.18 6.61
CA LYS A 83 -6.39 1.58 6.38
C LYS A 83 -4.88 1.82 6.43
N VAL A 84 -4.23 1.41 7.52
CA VAL A 84 -2.81 1.64 7.76
C VAL A 84 -1.95 0.93 6.70
N TYR A 85 -2.20 -0.34 6.44
CA TYR A 85 -1.34 -1.12 5.54
C TYR A 85 -1.61 -0.81 4.07
N THR A 86 -2.85 -0.47 3.69
CA THR A 86 -3.13 0.04 2.34
C THR A 86 -2.44 1.38 2.11
N ALA A 87 -2.54 2.29 3.08
CA ALA A 87 -1.83 3.56 3.00
C ALA A 87 -0.31 3.35 2.94
N ALA A 88 0.24 2.38 3.68
CA ALA A 88 1.66 2.03 3.61
C ALA A 88 2.07 1.51 2.22
N ALA A 89 1.23 0.70 1.58
CA ALA A 89 1.53 0.01 0.32
C ALA A 89 1.49 0.91 -0.92
N LEU A 90 0.72 1.99 -0.88
CA LEU A 90 0.36 2.76 -2.07
C LEU A 90 1.23 4.01 -2.25
N LYS A 91 1.61 4.25 -3.51
CA LYS A 91 2.36 5.43 -3.93
C LYS A 91 1.41 6.50 -4.47
N VAL A 92 1.41 7.66 -3.81
CA VAL A 92 0.70 8.84 -4.30
C VAL A 92 1.52 9.50 -5.41
N LYS A 93 0.84 9.86 -6.50
CA LYS A 93 1.38 10.63 -7.62
C LYS A 93 0.64 11.95 -7.70
N ILE A 94 1.35 13.07 -7.79
CA ILE A 94 0.74 14.36 -8.11
C ILE A 94 0.68 14.48 -9.63
N THR A 95 -0.53 14.47 -10.19
CA THR A 95 -0.75 14.46 -11.65
C THR A 95 -0.97 15.86 -12.21
N ASN A 96 -1.50 16.77 -11.41
CA ASN A 96 -1.61 18.19 -11.74
C ASN A 96 -1.42 19.05 -10.49
N GLN A 97 -0.81 20.22 -10.65
CA GLN A 97 -0.78 21.25 -9.61
C GLN A 97 -0.71 22.64 -10.24
N GLU A 98 -1.79 23.39 -10.10
CA GLU A 98 -1.97 24.69 -10.75
C GLU A 98 -2.34 25.78 -9.74
N TRP A 99 -2.04 27.03 -10.11
CA TRP A 99 -2.40 28.21 -9.35
C TRP A 99 -3.42 29.04 -10.11
N ARG A 100 -4.48 29.47 -9.42
CA ARG A 100 -5.40 30.49 -9.88
C ARG A 100 -5.58 31.51 -8.77
N ASP A 101 -5.17 32.74 -9.03
CA ASP A 101 -5.12 33.82 -8.04
C ASP A 101 -4.30 33.43 -6.80
N GLN A 102 -4.95 33.39 -5.64
CA GLN A 102 -4.39 32.95 -4.36
C GLN A 102 -4.75 31.49 -4.04
N THR A 103 -5.29 30.71 -4.98
CA THR A 103 -5.70 29.33 -4.75
C THR A 103 -4.79 28.38 -5.51
N VAL A 104 -4.23 27.39 -4.81
CA VAL A 104 -3.59 26.23 -5.45
C VAL A 104 -4.62 25.11 -5.57
N THR A 105 -4.63 24.42 -6.69
CA THR A 105 -5.40 23.20 -6.91
C THR A 105 -4.43 22.07 -7.22
N THR A 106 -4.49 21.00 -6.45
CA THR A 106 -3.63 19.82 -6.58
C THR A 106 -4.48 18.59 -6.86
N THR A 107 -4.15 17.88 -7.94
CA THR A 107 -4.73 16.57 -8.25
C THR A 107 -3.72 15.49 -7.89
N ALA A 108 -4.12 14.60 -6.99
CA ALA A 108 -3.37 13.42 -6.59
C ALA A 108 -4.06 12.16 -7.11
N ALA A 109 -3.26 11.17 -7.50
CA ALA A 109 -3.73 9.86 -7.95
C ALA A 109 -2.93 8.74 -7.29
N THR A 110 -3.55 7.58 -7.14
CA THR A 110 -2.87 6.34 -6.77
C THR A 110 -3.47 5.16 -7.52
N ASP A 111 -2.63 4.21 -7.89
CA ASP A 111 -3.05 2.97 -8.54
C ASP A 111 -3.21 1.89 -7.48
N VAL A 112 -4.41 1.32 -7.37
CA VAL A 112 -4.72 0.23 -6.45
C VAL A 112 -4.70 -1.08 -7.22
N ASP A 113 -3.55 -1.73 -7.24
CA ASP A 113 -3.45 -3.15 -7.60
C ASP A 113 -3.75 -3.97 -6.34
N THR A 114 -4.91 -4.62 -6.35
CA THR A 114 -5.47 -5.31 -5.18
C THR A 114 -4.64 -6.54 -4.80
N HIS A 115 -4.09 -7.25 -5.78
CA HIS A 115 -3.23 -8.40 -5.54
C HIS A 115 -1.86 -7.97 -4.99
N TYR A 116 -1.32 -6.86 -5.49
CA TYR A 116 -0.10 -6.27 -4.94
C TYR A 116 -0.30 -5.80 -3.49
N VAL A 117 -1.40 -5.09 -3.20
CA VAL A 117 -1.74 -4.63 -1.84
C VAL A 117 -1.90 -5.82 -0.90
N GLU A 118 -2.60 -6.88 -1.31
CA GLU A 118 -2.73 -8.12 -0.52
C GLU A 118 -1.37 -8.73 -0.17
N LYS A 119 -0.44 -8.82 -1.14
CA LYS A 119 0.91 -9.34 -0.92
C LYS A 119 1.71 -8.50 0.07
N LEU A 120 1.65 -7.17 -0.04
CA LEU A 120 2.32 -6.29 0.91
C LEU A 120 1.71 -6.37 2.31
N ILE A 121 0.38 -6.41 2.43
CA ILE A 121 -0.29 -6.58 3.72
C ILE A 121 0.13 -7.89 4.37
N ALA A 122 0.12 -9.01 3.63
CA ALA A 122 0.56 -10.29 4.14
C ALA A 122 2.02 -10.25 4.62
N ARG A 123 2.89 -9.57 3.87
CA ARG A 123 4.29 -9.37 4.25
C ARG A 123 4.45 -8.52 5.51
N ILE A 124 3.70 -7.43 5.64
CA ILE A 124 3.71 -6.65 6.88
C ILE A 124 3.27 -7.55 8.04
N LYS A 125 2.15 -8.27 7.91
CA LYS A 125 1.62 -9.14 8.97
C LYS A 125 2.52 -10.32 9.37
N SER A 126 3.36 -10.82 8.47
CA SER A 126 4.28 -11.92 8.79
C SER A 126 5.51 -11.47 9.60
N ASP A 127 5.68 -10.17 9.84
CA ASP A 127 6.86 -9.60 10.49
C ASP A 127 6.50 -8.55 11.53
N ALA A 128 6.74 -8.89 12.79
CA ALA A 128 6.42 -8.04 13.92
C ALA A 128 7.21 -6.73 13.93
N SER A 129 8.46 -6.74 13.44
CA SER A 129 9.29 -5.54 13.35
C SER A 129 8.75 -4.59 12.28
N LEU A 130 8.39 -5.12 11.11
CA LEU A 130 7.81 -4.35 10.03
C LEU A 130 6.43 -3.78 10.42
N GLN A 131 5.60 -4.58 11.11
CA GLN A 131 4.34 -4.10 11.69
C GLN A 131 4.55 -2.92 12.62
N LYS A 132 5.47 -3.07 13.58
CA LYS A 132 5.78 -2.00 14.53
C LYS A 132 6.21 -0.72 13.79
N GLN A 133 7.15 -0.85 12.86
CA GLN A 133 7.66 0.29 12.08
C GLN A 133 6.56 1.01 11.28
N VAL A 134 5.73 0.26 10.56
CA VAL A 134 4.63 0.83 9.75
C VAL A 134 3.59 1.50 10.65
N ASN A 135 3.21 0.86 11.76
CA ASN A 135 2.22 1.41 12.68
C ASN A 135 2.72 2.69 13.38
N GLU A 136 3.97 2.71 13.85
CA GLU A 136 4.58 3.88 14.48
C GLU A 136 4.69 5.06 13.50
N GLN A 137 5.14 4.80 12.27
CA GLN A 137 5.21 5.83 11.22
C GLN A 137 3.84 6.39 10.87
N GLN A 138 2.84 5.53 10.68
CA GLN A 138 1.49 5.96 10.35
C GLN A 138 0.84 6.73 11.49
N GLN A 139 1.00 6.28 12.74
CA GLN A 139 0.50 7.00 13.90
C GLN A 139 1.13 8.39 14.01
N LYS A 140 2.46 8.47 13.92
CA LYS A 140 3.18 9.74 14.01
C LYS A 140 2.76 10.70 12.90
N LYS A 141 2.56 10.19 11.69
CA LYS A 141 2.06 10.97 10.56
C LYS A 141 0.65 11.52 10.84
N GLU A 142 -0.26 10.68 11.34
CA GLU A 142 -1.63 11.12 11.67
C GLU A 142 -1.63 12.21 12.76
N GLU A 143 -0.76 12.11 13.77
CA GLU A 143 -0.56 13.15 14.79
C GLU A 143 -0.04 14.46 14.19
N LEU A 144 0.96 14.39 13.29
CA LEU A 144 1.51 15.57 12.62
C LEU A 144 0.49 16.23 11.67
N GLU A 145 -0.30 15.46 10.95
CA GLU A 145 -1.39 15.98 10.11
C GLU A 145 -2.46 16.69 10.94
N GLN A 146 -2.77 16.19 12.14
CA GLN A 146 -3.70 16.85 13.06
C GLN A 146 -3.11 18.15 13.60
N THR A 147 -1.84 18.12 14.02
CA THR A 147 -1.10 19.33 14.44
C THR A 147 -1.07 20.37 13.32
N LEU A 148 -0.79 19.95 12.09
CA LEU A 148 -0.81 20.83 10.92
C LEU A 148 -2.17 21.50 10.74
N ALA A 149 -3.27 20.74 10.83
CA ALA A 149 -4.63 21.29 10.73
C ALA A 149 -4.96 22.29 11.85
N VAL A 150 -4.48 22.05 13.07
CA VAL A 150 -4.64 22.98 14.21
C VAL A 150 -3.82 24.25 13.97
N LEU A 151 -2.56 24.13 13.55
CA LEU A 151 -1.69 25.27 13.28
C LEU A 151 -2.22 26.14 12.15
N GLN A 152 -2.74 25.54 11.07
CA GLN A 152 -3.39 26.29 9.99
C GLN A 152 -4.59 27.10 10.49
N LYS A 153 -5.42 26.53 11.38
CA LYS A 153 -6.55 27.26 11.97
C LYS A 153 -6.10 28.43 12.84
N LYS A 154 -4.98 28.28 13.57
CA LYS A 154 -4.40 29.36 14.39
C LYS A 154 -3.73 30.45 13.56
N LEU A 155 -3.10 30.09 12.44
CA LEU A 155 -2.38 31.03 11.56
C LEU A 155 -3.29 31.96 10.77
N LYS A 156 -4.49 31.50 10.38
CA LYS A 156 -5.44 32.30 9.60
C LYS A 156 -5.82 33.64 10.25
N PRO A 157 -6.14 33.71 11.56
CA PRO A 157 -6.43 34.97 12.25
C PRO A 157 -5.20 35.64 12.90
N ALA A 158 -4.01 35.03 12.87
CA ALA A 158 -2.85 35.53 13.60
C ALA A 158 -2.31 36.84 13.01
N SER A 159 -1.85 37.74 13.90
CA SER A 159 -1.07 38.90 13.48
C SER A 159 0.27 38.46 12.88
N PHE A 160 0.91 39.31 12.08
CA PHE A 160 2.20 38.97 11.46
C PHE A 160 3.27 38.60 12.51
N THR A 161 3.29 39.29 13.65
CA THR A 161 4.23 39.05 14.76
C THR A 161 3.92 37.74 15.52
N ASP A 162 2.65 37.38 15.69
CA ASP A 162 2.28 36.13 16.36
C ASP A 162 2.37 34.91 15.41
N ALA A 163 2.44 35.17 14.10
CA ALA A 163 2.48 34.12 13.07
C ALA A 163 3.86 33.47 12.92
N GLU A 164 4.95 34.10 13.37
CA GLU A 164 6.30 33.59 13.12
C GLU A 164 6.54 32.21 13.76
N ASP A 165 6.28 32.07 15.06
CA ASP A 165 6.44 30.80 15.79
C ASP A 165 5.50 29.72 15.24
N LEU A 166 4.24 30.09 14.97
CA LEU A 166 3.26 29.18 14.38
C LEU A 166 3.68 28.68 12.99
N ARG A 167 4.31 29.54 12.17
CA ARG A 167 4.85 29.15 10.86
C ARG A 167 6.03 28.21 11.00
N LYS A 168 6.90 28.44 11.97
CA LYS A 168 8.06 27.58 12.25
C LYS A 168 7.60 26.19 12.67
N GLU A 169 6.67 26.09 13.62
CA GLU A 169 6.07 24.82 14.05
C GLU A 169 5.38 24.09 12.89
N ARG A 170 4.61 24.82 12.08
CA ARG A 170 3.94 24.25 10.91
C ARG A 170 4.94 23.70 9.91
N ASN A 171 5.98 24.46 9.60
CA ASN A 171 7.00 24.06 8.62
C ASN A 171 7.82 22.86 9.11
N ALA A 172 8.05 22.75 10.42
CA ALA A 172 8.63 21.57 11.04
C ALA A 172 7.73 20.35 10.87
N ALA A 173 6.42 20.48 11.15
CA ALA A 173 5.46 19.40 10.98
C ALA A 173 5.37 18.91 9.52
N ILE A 174 5.31 19.83 8.55
CA ILE A 174 5.32 19.49 7.11
C ILE A 174 6.59 18.72 6.75
N SER A 175 7.75 19.16 7.23
CA SER A 175 9.04 18.51 6.90
C SER A 175 9.16 17.13 7.53
N GLU A 176 8.62 16.93 8.73
CA GLU A 176 8.58 15.61 9.38
C GLU A 176 7.60 14.67 8.67
N ILE A 177 6.45 15.15 8.19
CA ILE A 177 5.53 14.38 7.34
C ILE A 177 6.25 13.91 6.07
N ASP A 178 6.95 14.81 5.38
CA ASP A 178 7.70 14.47 4.16
C ASP A 178 8.80 13.42 4.44
N ALA A 179 9.48 13.51 5.58
CA ALA A 179 10.48 12.53 5.99
C ALA A 179 9.89 11.15 6.27
N ILE A 180 8.72 11.09 6.93
CA ILE A 180 7.98 9.84 7.16
C ILE A 180 7.56 9.22 5.83
N GLU A 181 7.05 10.03 4.91
CA GLU A 181 6.64 9.60 3.57
C GLU A 181 7.81 9.03 2.76
N ALA A 182 8.97 9.69 2.78
CA ALA A 182 10.18 9.19 2.13
C ALA A 182 10.65 7.85 2.73
N LYS A 183 10.69 7.74 4.06
CA LYS A 183 11.10 6.52 4.75
C LYS A 183 10.14 5.35 4.51
N ARG A 184 8.83 5.63 4.44
CA ARG A 184 7.80 4.65 4.05
C ARG A 184 8.10 4.11 2.65
N MET A 185 8.38 5.00 1.69
CA MET A 185 8.70 4.59 0.32
C MET A 185 9.97 3.74 0.23
N GLU A 186 11.02 4.08 0.99
CA GLU A 186 12.25 3.28 1.05
C GLU A 186 11.98 1.84 1.54
N ILE A 187 11.16 1.69 2.58
CA ILE A 187 10.77 0.36 3.09
C ILE A 187 10.06 -0.46 2.01
N ILE A 188 9.09 0.15 1.32
CA ILE A 188 8.32 -0.53 0.27
C ILE A 188 9.22 -0.88 -0.92
N GLU A 189 10.07 0.03 -1.37
CA GLU A 189 11.02 -0.23 -2.47
C GLU A 189 12.01 -1.33 -2.11
N GLY A 190 12.49 -1.38 -0.85
CA GLY A 190 13.32 -2.47 -0.33
C GLY A 190 12.61 -3.82 -0.38
N ILE A 191 11.34 -3.88 0.04
CA ILE A 191 10.50 -5.09 -0.05
C ILE A 191 10.33 -5.52 -1.51
N ILE A 192 10.01 -4.59 -2.42
CA ILE A 192 9.83 -4.89 -3.85
C ILE A 192 11.13 -5.45 -4.43
N LYS A 193 12.25 -4.76 -4.24
CA LYS A 193 13.54 -5.14 -4.79
C LYS A 193 13.94 -6.55 -4.32
N LYS A 194 13.85 -6.82 -3.02
CA LYS A 194 14.15 -8.13 -2.46
C LYS A 194 13.24 -9.23 -3.02
N SER A 195 11.97 -8.92 -3.26
CA SER A 195 11.01 -9.83 -3.90
C SER A 195 11.40 -10.19 -5.33
N LEU A 196 11.71 -9.17 -6.13
CA LEU A 196 12.07 -9.35 -7.54
C LEU A 196 13.40 -10.13 -7.67
N ASP A 197 14.37 -9.82 -6.81
CA ASP A 197 15.65 -10.52 -6.79
C ASP A 197 15.47 -12.00 -6.40
N ALA A 198 14.65 -12.28 -5.38
CA ALA A 198 14.32 -13.65 -4.97
C ALA A 198 13.66 -14.45 -6.09
N LYS A 199 12.63 -13.89 -6.74
CA LYS A 199 11.94 -14.51 -7.89
C LYS A 199 12.88 -14.82 -9.04
N LYS A 200 13.84 -13.94 -9.30
CA LYS A 200 14.76 -14.06 -10.43
C LYS A 200 15.82 -15.14 -10.22
N ARG A 201 16.32 -15.31 -8.99
CA ARG A 201 17.52 -16.14 -8.74
C ARG A 201 17.23 -17.42 -7.97
N ILE A 202 16.14 -17.53 -7.23
CA ILE A 202 15.75 -18.78 -6.57
C ILE A 202 15.03 -19.66 -7.58
N THR A 203 15.33 -20.96 -7.59
CA THR A 203 14.65 -21.95 -8.42
C THR A 203 14.15 -23.12 -7.58
N VAL A 204 13.17 -23.85 -8.11
CA VAL A 204 12.74 -25.12 -7.53
C VAL A 204 13.94 -26.07 -7.43
N LYS A 205 13.93 -26.93 -6.40
CA LYS A 205 14.99 -27.87 -5.99
C LYS A 205 16.24 -27.26 -5.35
N MET A 206 16.38 -25.92 -5.27
CA MET A 206 17.45 -25.31 -4.47
C MET A 206 17.35 -25.73 -3.00
N LYS A 207 18.48 -25.92 -2.32
CA LYS A 207 18.47 -26.26 -0.88
C LYS A 207 18.34 -24.98 -0.05
N LYS A 208 17.78 -25.10 1.17
CA LYS A 208 17.70 -24.01 2.15
C LYS A 208 19.02 -23.26 2.33
N LYS A 209 20.13 -23.99 2.48
CA LYS A 209 21.47 -23.40 2.65
C LYS A 209 21.92 -22.58 1.44
N ASP A 210 21.57 -23.02 0.23
CA ASP A 210 21.93 -22.30 -0.99
C ASP A 210 21.13 -20.99 -1.08
N VAL A 211 19.85 -21.04 -0.72
CA VAL A 211 18.99 -19.84 -0.63
C VAL A 211 19.53 -18.85 0.41
N GLU A 212 19.89 -19.32 1.60
CA GLU A 212 20.50 -18.45 2.64
C GLU A 212 21.85 -17.89 2.20
N SER A 213 22.67 -18.67 1.49
CA SER A 213 23.96 -18.19 0.98
C SER A 213 23.79 -17.08 -0.06
N LEU A 214 22.71 -17.10 -0.85
CA LEU A 214 22.46 -16.12 -1.91
C LEU A 214 21.78 -14.83 -1.43
N PHE A 215 20.96 -14.93 -0.37
CA PHE A 215 20.07 -13.86 0.07
C PHE A 215 20.16 -13.51 1.56
N GLY A 216 21.00 -14.22 2.31
CA GLY A 216 21.03 -14.15 3.76
C GLY A 216 19.78 -14.76 4.39
N LYS A 217 19.57 -14.43 5.67
CA LYS A 217 18.39 -14.86 6.41
C LYS A 217 17.11 -14.32 5.74
N SER A 218 16.10 -15.18 5.68
CA SER A 218 14.75 -14.79 5.30
C SER A 218 14.21 -13.69 6.22
N ASP A 219 13.35 -12.84 5.69
CA ASP A 219 12.73 -11.76 6.45
C ASP A 219 11.75 -12.27 7.51
N ALA A 220 11.01 -13.32 7.17
CA ALA A 220 10.09 -14.01 8.05
C ALA A 220 10.02 -15.49 7.68
N GLN A 221 9.66 -16.31 8.66
CA GLN A 221 9.51 -17.75 8.51
C GLN A 221 8.20 -18.18 9.14
N THR A 222 7.43 -19.02 8.45
CA THR A 222 6.15 -19.51 8.94
C THR A 222 5.82 -20.87 8.33
N TYR A 223 4.65 -21.38 8.68
CA TYR A 223 4.08 -22.59 8.11
C TYR A 223 2.74 -22.25 7.44
N GLU A 224 2.59 -22.58 6.15
CA GLU A 224 1.37 -22.29 5.38
C GLU A 224 0.83 -23.56 4.71
N ASN A 225 -0.51 -23.65 4.61
CA ASN A 225 -1.16 -24.69 3.84
C ASN A 225 -1.25 -24.25 2.38
N PHE A 226 -0.56 -24.99 1.51
CA PHE A 226 -0.44 -24.67 0.09
C PHE A 226 -1.71 -24.99 -0.70
N GLN A 227 -2.43 -26.04 -0.29
CA GLN A 227 -3.73 -26.45 -0.82
C GLN A 227 -4.57 -26.89 0.40
N PRO A 228 -5.61 -26.13 0.80
CA PRO A 228 -6.44 -26.49 1.95
C PRO A 228 -6.98 -27.92 1.87
N ASP A 229 -7.21 -28.40 0.65
CA ASP A 229 -7.84 -29.69 0.36
C ASP A 229 -6.91 -30.90 0.58
N ASN A 230 -5.59 -30.70 0.56
CA ASN A 230 -4.62 -31.79 0.77
C ASN A 230 -4.03 -31.80 2.20
N GLY A 231 -4.36 -30.79 3.02
CA GLY A 231 -3.91 -30.67 4.41
C GLY A 231 -2.39 -30.53 4.61
N LYS A 232 -1.59 -30.41 3.54
CA LYS A 232 -0.14 -30.37 3.66
C LYS A 232 0.35 -28.96 3.97
N THR A 233 0.99 -28.84 5.13
CA THR A 233 1.66 -27.61 5.56
C THR A 233 3.10 -27.59 5.08
N TYR A 234 3.51 -26.45 4.53
CA TYR A 234 4.87 -26.21 4.05
C TYR A 234 5.55 -25.20 4.93
N TYR A 235 6.86 -25.36 5.10
CA TYR A 235 7.68 -24.34 5.72
C TYR A 235 7.98 -23.25 4.68
N VAL A 236 7.66 -22.01 5.00
CA VAL A 236 7.70 -20.89 4.06
C VAL A 236 8.66 -19.82 4.55
N TRP A 237 9.54 -19.38 3.65
CA TRP A 237 10.39 -18.20 3.87
C TRP A 237 9.91 -17.02 3.04
N TYR A 238 10.02 -15.84 3.63
CA TYR A 238 9.73 -14.57 2.97
C TYR A 238 11.03 -13.87 2.58
N TYR A 239 11.10 -13.44 1.32
CA TYR A 239 12.10 -12.49 0.82
C TYR A 239 11.35 -11.36 0.12
N GLY A 240 11.22 -10.22 0.81
CA GLY A 240 10.18 -9.24 0.49
C GLY A 240 8.79 -9.91 0.58
N TYR A 241 7.88 -9.64 -0.35
CA TYR A 241 6.59 -10.34 -0.45
C TYR A 241 6.67 -11.69 -1.20
N THR A 242 7.86 -12.12 -1.65
CA THR A 242 8.01 -13.42 -2.34
C THR A 242 8.07 -14.54 -1.32
N ARG A 243 7.20 -15.53 -1.51
CA ARG A 243 7.11 -16.73 -0.66
C ARG A 243 7.89 -17.87 -1.30
N ILE A 244 8.79 -18.47 -0.53
CA ILE A 244 9.60 -19.62 -0.91
C ILE A 244 9.13 -20.80 -0.08
N TYR A 245 8.51 -21.78 -0.71
CA TYR A 245 7.96 -22.96 -0.06
C TYR A 245 9.00 -24.08 -0.05
N PHE A 246 9.18 -24.71 1.11
CA PHE A 246 10.08 -25.82 1.29
C PHE A 246 9.34 -27.11 1.64
N ASP A 247 9.77 -28.21 1.03
CA ASP A 247 9.49 -29.57 1.47
C ASP A 247 10.81 -30.20 1.93
N GLY A 248 10.92 -30.47 3.23
CA GLY A 248 12.19 -30.81 3.85
C GLY A 248 13.27 -29.73 3.63
N PRO A 249 14.42 -30.06 3.00
CA PRO A 249 15.50 -29.11 2.77
C PRO A 249 15.41 -28.36 1.43
N GLN A 250 14.44 -28.64 0.56
CA GLN A 250 14.42 -28.15 -0.83
C GLN A 250 13.24 -27.23 -1.11
N VAL A 251 13.48 -26.24 -1.97
CA VAL A 251 12.45 -25.38 -2.54
C VAL A 251 11.54 -26.22 -3.44
N VAL A 252 10.24 -26.17 -3.19
CA VAL A 252 9.22 -26.83 -4.02
C VAL A 252 8.37 -25.83 -4.79
N LYS A 253 8.29 -24.57 -4.33
CA LYS A 253 7.53 -23.52 -5.02
C LYS A 253 8.05 -22.13 -4.68
N ILE A 254 7.84 -21.20 -5.62
CA ILE A 254 8.07 -19.76 -5.51
C ILE A 254 6.82 -19.05 -6.03
N ASP A 255 6.34 -18.02 -5.32
CA ASP A 255 5.16 -17.21 -5.67
C ASP A 255 5.46 -15.84 -6.25
#